data_AF-A0A5B8M271-F1
#
_entry.id   AF-A0A5B8M271-F1
#
_cell.length_a   1.000
_cell.length_b   1.000
_cell.length_c   1.000
_cell.angle_alpha   90.00
_cell.angle_beta   90.00
_cell.angle_gamma   90.00
#
_symmetry.space_group_name_H-M   'P 1'
#
loop_
_entity.id
_entity.type
_entity.pdbx_description
1 polymer ?
#
loop_
_entity_poly.entity_id
_entity_poly.type
_entity_poly.pdbx_seq_one_letter_code
_entity_poly.pdbx_strand_id
1 'polypeptide(L)'
;MSLGKVDGQAGAARLLAAGHWDTGMCLEAVWDTIGAGTSDAPGAYQTAKDWWNRCPASRKHLGDRNPPAGALLRFSNGTADGHICYSLGGQNAASTDKPSAGLTGRTTIADIEASWGGRHYEGWTDWLGGWDVVNLGTTTTISTNTKGTTDMLIGIIGKKGARRGGSYYVSGGVAHYIGEGIPAGVPTYTDEGEIAALQHVISGLA
;
A
#
# COMPACT_ATOMS: atom_id res chain seq x y z
N MET A 1 4.81 23.19 -2.80
CA MET A 1 3.53 23.20 -2.06
C MET A 1 2.96 21.80 -2.09
N SER A 2 2.30 21.36 -1.02
CA SER A 2 1.68 20.04 -0.95
C SER A 2 0.41 20.01 -1.82
N LEU A 3 0.21 18.94 -2.60
CA LEU A 3 -1.01 18.66 -3.37
C LEU A 3 -2.09 18.00 -2.50
N GLY A 4 -1.72 17.50 -1.32
CA GLY A 4 -2.63 16.80 -0.41
C GLY A 4 -1.89 15.77 0.42
N LYS A 5 -2.66 14.93 1.12
CA LYS A 5 -2.15 13.84 1.97
C LYS A 5 -2.58 12.50 1.41
N VAL A 6 -1.66 11.53 1.41
CA VAL A 6 -1.91 10.14 1.03
C VAL A 6 -1.42 9.20 2.13
N ASP A 7 -2.08 8.05 2.28
CA ASP A 7 -1.75 7.09 3.33
C ASP A 7 -0.73 6.06 2.82
N GLY A 8 0.48 6.12 3.36
CA GLY A 8 1.57 5.23 2.96
C GLY A 8 1.35 3.77 3.37
N GLN A 9 0.68 3.51 4.49
CA GLN A 9 0.39 2.15 4.93
C GLN A 9 -0.72 1.51 4.11
N ALA A 10 -1.75 2.29 3.81
CA ALA A 10 -2.79 1.85 2.88
C ALA A 10 -2.20 1.59 1.49
N GLY A 11 -1.28 2.44 1.02
CA GLY A 11 -0.54 2.23 -0.23
C GLY A 11 0.24 0.91 -0.24
N ALA A 12 1.01 0.65 0.82
CA ALA A 12 1.73 -0.62 0.97
C ALA A 12 0.80 -1.84 0.98
N ALA A 13 -0.35 -1.74 1.64
CA ALA A 13 -1.35 -2.81 1.67
C ALA A 13 -1.97 -3.05 0.29
N ARG A 14 -2.30 -1.99 -0.46
CA ARG A 14 -2.83 -2.09 -1.83
C ARG A 14 -1.80 -2.71 -2.78
N LEU A 15 -0.52 -2.34 -2.66
CA LEU A 15 0.55 -2.95 -3.45
C LEU A 15 0.65 -4.46 -3.19
N LEU A 16 0.60 -4.89 -1.93
CA LEU A 16 0.62 -6.32 -1.60
C LEU A 16 -0.63 -7.06 -2.09
N ALA A 17 -1.79 -6.40 -2.10
CA ALA A 17 -3.04 -6.97 -2.58
C ALA A 17 -3.11 -7.09 -4.12
N ALA A 18 -2.38 -6.25 -4.86
CA ALA A 18 -2.36 -6.27 -6.32
C ALA A 18 -1.87 -7.61 -6.90
N GLY A 19 -0.93 -8.27 -6.22
CA GLY A 19 -0.36 -9.57 -6.59
C GLY A 19 0.58 -9.53 -7.80
N HIS A 20 0.36 -8.63 -8.75
CA HIS A 20 1.13 -8.49 -9.98
C HIS A 20 1.26 -7.02 -10.41
N TRP A 21 2.39 -6.69 -11.04
CA TRP A 21 2.61 -5.42 -11.74
C TRP A 21 3.57 -5.63 -12.91
N ASP A 22 3.49 -4.81 -13.96
CA ASP A 22 4.45 -4.88 -15.06
C ASP A 22 5.89 -4.67 -14.57
N THR A 23 6.81 -5.52 -15.04
CA THR A 23 8.21 -5.51 -14.61
C THR A 23 8.86 -4.14 -14.86
N GLY A 24 9.56 -3.62 -13.85
CA GLY A 24 10.24 -2.34 -13.95
C GLY A 24 9.35 -1.11 -13.70
N MET A 25 8.04 -1.27 -13.54
CA MET A 25 7.09 -0.17 -13.31
C MET A 25 6.92 0.18 -11.83
N CYS A 26 7.99 0.10 -11.04
CA CYS A 26 7.95 0.30 -9.58
C CYS A 26 7.41 1.67 -9.17
N LEU A 27 7.72 2.73 -9.93
CA LEU A 27 7.22 4.07 -9.65
C LEU A 27 5.73 4.20 -9.93
N GLU A 28 5.26 3.69 -11.06
CA GLU A 28 3.83 3.67 -11.40
C GLU A 28 3.04 2.89 -10.34
N ALA A 29 3.56 1.73 -9.92
CA ALA A 29 2.94 0.92 -8.88
C ALA A 29 2.76 1.70 -7.57
N VAL A 30 3.75 2.48 -7.16
CA VAL A 30 3.63 3.32 -5.96
C VAL A 30 2.61 4.45 -6.16
N TRP A 31 2.65 5.15 -7.31
CA TRP A 31 1.70 6.23 -7.60
C TRP A 31 0.25 5.77 -7.60
N ASP A 32 -0.05 4.65 -8.26
CA ASP A 32 -1.40 4.10 -8.35
C ASP A 32 -1.86 3.62 -6.96
N THR A 33 -1.05 2.77 -6.30
CA THR A 33 -1.46 2.14 -5.03
C THR A 33 -1.58 3.14 -3.88
N ILE A 34 -0.83 4.25 -3.88
CA ILE A 34 -0.97 5.28 -2.85
C ILE A 34 -2.22 6.15 -3.07
N GLY A 35 -2.82 6.09 -4.26
CA GLY A 35 -3.97 6.91 -4.65
C GLY A 35 -3.58 8.31 -5.14
N ALA A 36 -2.35 8.51 -5.62
CA ALA A 36 -1.87 9.78 -6.14
C ALA A 36 -2.14 9.97 -7.65
N GLY A 37 -2.70 8.96 -8.32
CA GLY A 37 -2.92 8.94 -9.76
C GLY A 37 -1.78 8.20 -10.47
N THR A 38 -1.42 8.63 -11.69
CA THR A 38 -0.37 8.01 -12.51
C THR A 38 0.95 8.75 -12.37
N SER A 39 2.07 8.04 -12.60
CA SER A 39 3.41 8.62 -12.54
C SER A 39 3.78 9.49 -13.76
N ASP A 40 2.88 9.62 -14.74
CA ASP A 40 3.01 10.45 -15.94
C ASP A 40 2.08 11.69 -15.97
N ALA A 41 1.30 11.92 -14.91
CA ALA A 41 0.46 13.11 -14.77
C ALA A 41 1.30 14.41 -14.57
N PRO A 42 0.73 15.61 -14.83
CA PRO A 42 1.41 16.87 -14.51
C PRO A 42 1.85 16.94 -13.03
N GLY A 43 3.17 16.96 -12.79
CA GLY A 43 3.77 16.89 -11.44
C GLY A 43 4.39 15.54 -11.09
N ALA A 44 4.22 14.53 -11.93
CA ALA A 44 4.76 13.19 -11.77
C ALA A 44 6.12 13.00 -12.49
N TYR A 45 6.72 11.82 -12.37
CA TYR A 45 8.11 11.55 -12.78
C TYR A 45 8.23 10.28 -13.60
N GLN A 46 9.06 10.31 -14.64
CA GLN A 46 9.28 9.15 -15.52
C GLN A 46 10.16 8.06 -14.89
N THR A 47 11.00 8.42 -13.90
CA THR A 47 11.94 7.49 -13.27
C THR A 47 12.01 7.68 -11.76
N ALA A 48 12.35 6.62 -11.03
CA ALA A 48 12.51 6.71 -9.58
C ALA A 48 13.68 7.64 -9.19
N LYS A 49 14.69 7.81 -10.06
CA LYS A 49 15.77 8.79 -9.84
C LYS A 49 15.26 10.22 -9.95
N ASP A 50 14.43 10.53 -10.94
CA ASP A 50 13.90 11.88 -11.13
C ASP A 50 12.99 12.29 -9.97
N TRP A 51 12.11 11.37 -9.54
CA TRP A 51 11.31 11.54 -8.33
C TRP A 51 12.19 11.85 -7.12
N TRP A 52 13.19 10.99 -6.86
CA TRP A 52 14.05 11.17 -5.71
C TRP A 52 14.80 12.50 -5.77
N ASN A 53 15.37 12.87 -6.91
CA ASN A 53 16.09 14.14 -7.07
C ASN A 53 15.20 15.37 -6.80
N ARG A 54 13.90 15.27 -7.12
CA ARG A 54 12.92 16.33 -6.90
C ARG A 54 12.34 16.37 -5.49
N CYS A 55 12.47 15.29 -4.73
CA CYS A 55 12.10 15.28 -3.32
C CYS A 55 12.88 16.36 -2.55
N PRO A 56 12.21 17.23 -1.77
CA PRO A 56 12.88 18.24 -0.95
C PRO A 56 13.93 17.60 -0.04
N ALA A 57 15.10 18.22 0.06
CA ALA A 57 16.20 17.67 0.88
C ALA A 57 15.82 17.49 2.35
N SER A 58 14.98 18.37 2.89
CA SER A 58 14.48 18.28 4.27
C SER A 58 13.55 17.10 4.55
N ARG A 59 13.09 16.40 3.50
CA ARG A 59 12.23 15.21 3.59
C ARG A 59 12.94 13.92 3.22
N LYS A 60 14.21 14.02 2.81
CA LYS A 60 15.04 12.86 2.53
C LYS A 60 15.75 12.43 3.80
N HIS A 61 15.43 11.24 4.27
CA HIS A 61 16.12 10.56 5.35
C HIS A 61 17.24 9.71 4.75
N LEU A 62 18.29 10.40 4.27
CA LEU A 62 19.41 9.77 3.56
C LEU A 62 20.18 8.81 4.48
N GLY A 63 20.40 7.58 4.02
CA GLY A 63 21.15 6.54 4.73
C GLY A 63 20.49 5.98 5.99
N ASP A 64 19.36 6.54 6.44
CA ASP A 64 18.63 6.04 7.60
C ASP A 64 18.01 4.68 7.29
N ARG A 65 18.46 3.64 7.99
CA ARG A 65 18.02 2.26 7.83
C ARG A 65 16.84 1.86 8.72
N ASN A 66 16.21 2.82 9.41
CA ASN A 66 15.03 2.59 10.25
C ASN A 66 13.77 3.28 9.69
N PRO A 67 13.38 3.02 8.43
CA PRO A 67 12.21 3.67 7.85
C PRO A 67 10.93 3.24 8.60
N PRO A 68 10.05 4.20 8.96
CA PRO A 68 8.76 3.86 9.54
C PRO A 68 7.88 3.14 8.51
N ALA A 69 6.94 2.31 8.98
CA ALA A 69 5.98 1.65 8.09
C ALA A 69 5.17 2.70 7.30
N GLY A 70 4.98 2.46 5.99
CA GLY A 70 4.32 3.37 5.06
C GLY A 70 5.25 4.37 4.35
N ALA A 71 6.51 4.52 4.80
CA ALA A 71 7.46 5.41 4.14
C ALA A 71 7.86 4.88 2.75
N LEU A 72 8.26 5.78 1.86
CA LEU A 72 8.74 5.42 0.52
C LEU A 72 10.25 5.23 0.55
N LEU A 73 10.71 4.06 0.11
CA LEU A 73 12.11 3.67 0.07
C LEU A 73 12.70 3.96 -1.30
N ARG A 74 13.97 4.38 -1.35
CA ARG A 74 14.70 4.58 -2.60
C ARG A 74 15.94 3.69 -2.67
N PHE A 75 16.15 3.06 -3.82
CA PHE A 75 17.36 2.32 -4.14
C PHE A 75 17.92 2.72 -5.50
N SER A 76 19.22 3.01 -5.58
CA SER A 76 19.91 3.29 -6.85
C SER A 76 20.69 2.09 -7.36
N ASN A 77 21.01 2.11 -8.64
CA ASN A 77 21.89 1.16 -9.33
C ASN A 77 22.88 1.90 -10.24
N GLY A 78 23.10 3.21 -9.98
CA GLY A 78 23.85 4.10 -10.85
C GLY A 78 23.10 4.58 -12.11
N THR A 79 21.97 3.96 -12.49
CA THR A 79 21.13 4.37 -13.63
C THR A 79 19.93 5.23 -13.20
N ALA A 80 19.12 5.67 -14.17
CA ALA A 80 17.91 6.44 -13.90
C ALA A 80 16.78 5.60 -13.28
N ASP A 81 16.76 4.29 -13.54
CA ASP A 81 15.63 3.42 -13.21
C ASP A 81 15.51 3.20 -11.71
N GLY A 82 16.61 2.86 -11.04
CA GLY A 82 16.63 2.59 -9.60
C GLY A 82 15.51 1.65 -9.12
N HIS A 83 14.96 1.94 -7.94
CA HIS A 83 13.77 1.30 -7.40
C HIS A 83 13.11 2.18 -6.35
N ILE A 84 11.78 2.14 -6.31
CA ILE A 84 10.96 2.72 -5.26
C ILE A 84 9.98 1.65 -4.75
N CYS A 85 9.79 1.60 -3.44
CA CYS A 85 8.84 0.68 -2.82
C CYS A 85 8.41 1.20 -1.43
N TYR A 86 7.49 0.50 -0.76
CA TYR A 86 7.04 0.90 0.57
C TYR A 86 7.83 0.20 1.67
N SER A 87 8.12 0.92 2.75
CA SER A 87 8.52 0.35 4.03
C SER A 87 7.34 -0.33 4.71
N LEU A 88 7.57 -1.51 5.26
CA LEU A 88 6.65 -2.17 6.20
C LEU A 88 7.13 -2.01 7.66
N GLY A 89 8.18 -1.22 7.90
CA GLY A 89 8.87 -1.14 9.18
C GLY A 89 9.79 -2.34 9.44
N GLY A 90 10.71 -2.17 10.38
CA GLY A 90 11.63 -3.24 10.80
C GLY A 90 12.47 -3.81 9.65
N GLN A 91 12.94 -2.95 8.73
CA GLN A 91 13.72 -3.30 7.53
C GLN A 91 12.97 -4.16 6.48
N ASN A 92 11.65 -4.33 6.63
CA ASN A 92 10.81 -5.01 5.65
C ASN A 92 10.25 -4.03 4.62
N ALA A 93 9.94 -4.53 3.43
CA ALA A 93 9.37 -3.75 2.34
C ALA A 93 8.26 -4.49 1.58
N ALA A 94 7.32 -3.74 1.02
CA ALA A 94 6.39 -4.19 0.00
C ALA A 94 6.86 -3.65 -1.35
N SER A 95 7.17 -4.54 -2.29
CA SER A 95 7.89 -4.23 -3.52
C SER A 95 7.27 -4.91 -4.73
N THR A 96 7.36 -4.28 -5.90
CA THR A 96 7.24 -4.97 -7.19
C THR A 96 8.48 -5.82 -7.45
N ASP A 97 8.35 -6.73 -8.41
CA ASP A 97 9.40 -7.65 -8.88
C ASP A 97 10.00 -8.52 -7.76
N LYS A 98 9.18 -8.80 -6.73
CA LYS A 98 9.50 -9.65 -5.58
C LYS A 98 8.30 -10.53 -5.21
N PRO A 99 8.49 -11.84 -4.97
CA PRO A 99 9.77 -12.58 -4.95
C PRO A 99 10.38 -12.87 -6.34
N SER A 100 9.62 -12.64 -7.42
CA SER A 100 10.09 -12.77 -8.81
C SER A 100 9.61 -11.58 -9.64
N ALA A 101 10.20 -11.39 -10.83
CA ALA A 101 9.78 -10.38 -11.79
C ALA A 101 8.26 -10.48 -12.06
N GLY A 102 7.60 -9.33 -12.10
CA GLY A 102 6.16 -9.19 -12.32
C GLY A 102 5.29 -9.35 -11.07
N LEU A 103 5.81 -9.90 -9.97
CA LEU A 103 5.03 -10.10 -8.75
C LEU A 103 5.20 -8.94 -7.77
N THR A 104 4.13 -8.63 -7.03
CA THR A 104 4.19 -7.74 -5.87
C THR A 104 4.24 -8.57 -4.60
N GLY A 105 5.14 -8.25 -3.67
CA GLY A 105 5.30 -9.08 -2.49
C GLY A 105 6.11 -8.44 -1.38
N ARG A 106 6.19 -9.19 -0.27
CA ARG A 106 7.02 -8.84 0.88
C ARG A 106 8.48 -9.22 0.62
N THR A 107 9.39 -8.35 1.02
CA THR A 107 10.84 -8.54 0.93
C THR A 107 11.52 -7.74 2.06
N THR A 108 12.84 -7.65 2.03
CA THR A 108 13.65 -6.84 2.95
C THR A 108 14.50 -5.85 2.17
N ILE A 109 14.95 -4.78 2.85
CA ILE A 109 15.92 -3.84 2.28
C ILE A 109 17.17 -4.59 1.79
N ALA A 110 17.68 -5.52 2.61
CA ALA A 110 18.87 -6.31 2.28
C ALA A 110 18.67 -7.22 1.06
N ASP A 111 17.50 -7.85 0.92
CA ASP A 111 17.18 -8.68 -0.26
C ASP A 111 17.11 -7.84 -1.54
N ILE A 112 16.54 -6.63 -1.48
CA ILE A 112 16.57 -5.69 -2.61
C ILE A 112 18.01 -5.28 -2.95
N GLU A 113 18.83 -4.96 -1.95
CA GLU A 113 20.23 -4.57 -2.16
C GLU A 113 21.05 -5.70 -2.81
N ALA A 114 20.82 -6.96 -2.39
CA ALA A 114 21.47 -8.13 -2.96
C ALA A 114 20.95 -8.52 -4.36
N SER A 115 19.80 -7.97 -4.77
CA SER A 115 19.14 -8.34 -6.01
C SER A 115 19.55 -7.46 -7.18
N TRP A 116 19.28 -7.98 -8.38
CA TRP A 116 19.29 -7.21 -9.62
C TRP A 116 20.59 -6.42 -9.87
N GLY A 117 21.73 -7.04 -9.56
CA GLY A 117 23.06 -6.47 -9.80
C GLY A 117 23.61 -5.56 -8.70
N GLY A 118 23.00 -5.52 -7.50
CA GLY A 118 23.56 -4.79 -6.36
C GLY A 118 22.98 -3.39 -6.22
N ARG A 119 21.68 -3.27 -5.95
CA ARG A 119 21.07 -1.96 -5.70
C ARG A 119 21.61 -1.37 -4.38
N HIS A 120 21.83 -0.07 -4.35
CA HIS A 120 22.26 0.67 -3.16
C HIS A 120 21.06 1.34 -2.52
N TYR A 121 20.77 1.04 -1.25
CA TYR A 121 19.73 1.74 -0.49
C TYR A 121 20.13 3.19 -0.21
N GLU A 122 19.35 4.17 -0.66
CA GLU A 122 19.67 5.61 -0.50
C GLU A 122 19.02 6.22 0.75
N GLY A 123 17.91 5.65 1.21
CA GLY A 123 17.14 6.19 2.34
C GLY A 123 15.64 6.10 2.09
N TRP A 124 14.89 6.91 2.84
CA TRP A 124 13.43 6.97 2.75
C TRP A 124 12.91 8.41 2.75
N THR A 125 11.64 8.57 2.36
CA THR A 125 10.93 9.85 2.36
C THR A 125 9.46 9.67 2.69
N ASP A 126 8.85 10.74 3.17
CA ASP A 126 7.43 10.92 3.45
C ASP A 126 6.74 11.79 2.38
N TRP A 127 7.27 11.78 1.14
CA TRP A 127 6.79 12.64 0.06
C TRP A 127 6.79 11.96 -1.32
N LEU A 128 5.74 12.22 -2.10
CA LEU A 128 5.59 11.72 -3.47
C LEU A 128 5.06 12.82 -4.40
N GLY A 129 5.90 13.48 -5.19
CA GLY A 129 5.47 14.32 -6.32
C GLY A 129 4.49 15.45 -6.00
N GLY A 130 4.54 15.94 -4.76
CA GLY A 130 3.64 16.96 -4.24
C GLY A 130 2.77 16.45 -3.10
N TRP A 131 2.57 15.15 -2.96
CA TRP A 131 1.79 14.56 -1.88
C TRP A 131 2.60 14.33 -0.61
N ASP A 132 2.01 14.66 0.53
CA ASP A 132 2.54 14.29 1.84
C ASP A 132 2.10 12.86 2.18
N VAL A 133 3.05 11.95 2.36
CA VAL A 133 2.78 10.58 2.80
C VAL A 133 2.65 10.58 4.31
N VAL A 134 1.45 10.25 4.82
CA VAL A 134 1.10 10.32 6.24
C VAL A 134 0.86 8.92 6.83
N ASN A 135 0.53 8.87 8.13
CA ASN A 135 0.30 7.66 8.92
C ASN A 135 1.55 6.76 9.03
N LEU A 136 2.73 7.37 9.01
CA LEU A 136 4.00 6.66 9.10
C LEU A 136 4.23 6.07 10.49
N GLY A 137 4.64 4.80 10.55
CA GLY A 137 5.04 4.13 11.80
C GLY A 137 3.90 3.93 12.80
N THR A 138 2.69 4.39 12.47
CA THR A 138 1.50 4.20 13.29
C THR A 138 1.11 2.74 13.17
N THR A 139 1.17 1.96 14.24
CA THR A 139 0.49 0.66 14.22
C THR A 139 -0.97 0.95 13.96
N THR A 140 -1.48 0.58 12.78
CA THR A 140 -2.90 0.67 12.49
C THR A 140 -3.61 -0.28 13.45
N THR A 141 -3.90 0.22 14.65
CA THR A 141 -4.89 -0.37 15.54
C THR A 141 -6.21 -0.01 14.89
N ILE A 142 -6.82 -0.96 14.18
CA ILE A 142 -8.19 -0.79 13.70
C ILE A 142 -9.09 -0.78 14.95
N SER A 143 -9.25 0.39 15.56
CA SER A 143 -10.26 0.63 16.58
C SER A 143 -11.57 0.91 15.85
N THR A 144 -12.45 -0.09 15.79
CA THR A 144 -13.83 0.10 15.34
C THR A 144 -14.63 0.75 16.46
N ASN A 145 -14.55 2.08 16.58
CA ASN A 145 -15.60 2.85 17.21
C ASN A 145 -16.50 3.45 16.12
N THR A 146 -17.74 2.99 16.15
CA THR A 146 -18.88 3.29 15.28
C THR A 146 -19.08 4.79 15.06
N LYS A 147 -19.35 5.21 13.81
CA LYS A 147 -20.61 5.86 13.36
C LYS A 147 -20.35 6.77 12.16
N GLY A 148 -21.00 6.44 11.04
CA GLY A 148 -21.13 7.32 9.86
C GLY A 148 -20.22 6.94 8.70
N THR A 149 -20.85 6.41 7.64
CA THR A 149 -20.43 6.57 6.25
C THR A 149 -18.93 6.45 5.97
N THR A 150 -18.37 5.24 5.92
CA THR A 150 -17.12 5.04 5.18
C THR A 150 -16.90 3.55 4.94
N ASP A 151 -16.94 3.18 3.66
CA ASP A 151 -15.94 2.34 3.03
C ASP A 151 -15.10 1.47 3.97
N MET A 152 -15.46 0.19 4.10
CA MET A 152 -14.82 -0.75 5.04
C MET A 152 -14.36 -2.02 4.34
N LEU A 153 -13.15 -2.46 4.66
CA LEU A 153 -12.68 -3.81 4.37
C LEU A 153 -13.17 -4.78 5.46
N ILE A 154 -13.90 -5.82 5.07
CA ILE A 154 -14.38 -6.89 5.94
C ILE A 154 -13.92 -8.26 5.42
N GLY A 155 -13.82 -9.24 6.31
CA GLY A 155 -13.54 -10.63 5.98
C GLY A 155 -14.76 -11.52 6.22
N ILE A 156 -15.03 -12.45 5.32
CA ILE A 156 -16.05 -13.49 5.52
C ILE A 156 -15.39 -14.84 5.66
N ILE A 157 -15.56 -15.48 6.82
CA ILE A 157 -15.15 -16.86 7.03
C ILE A 157 -16.32 -17.74 6.56
N GLY A 158 -16.25 -18.23 5.33
CA GLY A 158 -17.34 -19.03 4.75
C GLY A 158 -17.67 -20.26 5.60
N LYS A 159 -18.96 -20.51 5.88
CA LYS A 159 -19.43 -21.79 6.42
C LYS A 159 -19.20 -22.90 5.40
N LYS A 160 -18.92 -24.12 5.88
CA LYS A 160 -18.77 -25.33 5.05
C LYS A 160 -20.02 -25.52 4.18
N GLY A 161 -19.89 -25.28 2.87
CA GLY A 161 -20.97 -25.39 1.88
C GLY A 161 -21.51 -24.06 1.32
N ALA A 162 -21.08 -22.89 1.84
CA ALA A 162 -21.40 -21.59 1.27
C ALA A 162 -20.33 -21.14 0.25
N ARG A 163 -20.70 -20.28 -0.70
CA ARG A 163 -19.80 -19.78 -1.75
C ARG A 163 -18.71 -18.87 -1.16
N ARG A 164 -17.51 -19.44 -1.00
CA ARG A 164 -16.17 -18.83 -0.85
C ARG A 164 -16.01 -17.77 0.26
N GLY A 165 -15.31 -18.14 1.34
CA GLY A 165 -14.75 -17.16 2.27
C GLY A 165 -13.65 -16.32 1.61
N GLY A 166 -13.53 -15.05 2.01
CA GLY A 166 -12.59 -14.10 1.43
C GLY A 166 -12.79 -12.67 1.91
N SER A 167 -12.08 -11.74 1.29
CA SER A 167 -12.11 -10.32 1.62
C SER A 167 -13.15 -9.56 0.79
N TYR A 168 -13.80 -8.58 1.41
CA TYR A 168 -14.83 -7.76 0.79
C TYR A 168 -14.65 -6.28 1.14
N TYR A 169 -14.88 -5.41 0.17
CA TYR A 169 -14.94 -3.96 0.35
C TYR A 169 -16.41 -3.51 0.37
N VAL A 170 -16.84 -2.84 1.43
CA VAL A 170 -18.21 -2.34 1.57
C VAL A 170 -18.24 -0.86 1.30
N SER A 171 -18.87 -0.44 0.20
CA SER A 171 -19.07 0.97 -0.16
C SER A 171 -20.54 1.24 -0.44
N GLY A 172 -21.09 2.34 0.07
CA GLY A 172 -22.49 2.71 -0.13
C GLY A 172 -23.52 1.63 0.32
N GLY A 173 -23.14 0.78 1.27
CA GLY A 173 -23.97 -0.35 1.72
C GLY A 173 -23.91 -1.62 0.85
N VAL A 174 -23.05 -1.64 -0.16
CA VAL A 174 -22.84 -2.78 -1.06
C VAL A 174 -21.48 -3.41 -0.78
N ALA A 175 -21.45 -4.73 -0.59
CA ALA A 175 -20.22 -5.50 -0.41
C ALA A 175 -19.68 -6.02 -1.75
N HIS A 176 -18.43 -5.71 -2.06
CA HIS A 176 -17.71 -6.14 -3.26
C HIS A 176 -16.64 -7.16 -2.88
N TYR A 177 -16.66 -8.34 -3.49
CA TYR A 177 -15.62 -9.34 -3.28
C TYR A 177 -14.29 -8.90 -3.89
N ILE A 178 -13.20 -8.97 -3.12
CA ILE A 178 -11.88 -8.49 -3.57
C ILE A 178 -10.77 -9.55 -3.53
N GLY A 179 -11.05 -10.78 -3.07
CA GLY A 179 -10.07 -11.85 -3.15
C GLY A 179 -10.22 -12.94 -2.09
N GLU A 180 -9.51 -14.05 -2.30
CA GLU A 180 -9.43 -15.16 -1.35
C GLU A 180 -8.45 -14.82 -0.22
N GLY A 181 -8.79 -15.24 1.00
CA GLY A 181 -8.00 -14.94 2.21
C GLY A 181 -8.46 -13.65 2.89
N ILE A 182 -8.27 -13.61 4.21
CA ILE A 182 -8.65 -12.47 5.06
C ILE A 182 -7.36 -11.92 5.67
N PRO A 183 -6.98 -10.66 5.39
CA PRO A 183 -5.82 -10.05 6.00
C PRO A 183 -5.92 -10.06 7.53
N ALA A 184 -4.81 -10.33 8.20
CA ALA A 184 -4.77 -10.35 9.66
C ALA A 184 -5.23 -8.97 10.21
N GLY A 185 -6.15 -8.98 11.16
CA GLY A 185 -6.72 -7.77 11.77
C GLY A 185 -7.96 -7.22 11.06
N VAL A 186 -8.39 -7.80 9.94
CA VAL A 186 -9.69 -7.46 9.32
C VAL A 186 -10.82 -8.10 10.14
N PRO A 187 -11.88 -7.34 10.50
CA PRO A 187 -13.05 -7.90 11.16
C PRO A 187 -13.65 -9.05 10.35
N THR A 188 -13.81 -10.21 10.98
CA THR A 188 -14.35 -11.41 10.36
C THR A 188 -15.77 -11.70 10.81
N TYR A 189 -16.65 -11.96 9.85
CA TYR A 189 -18.02 -12.39 10.10
C TYR A 189 -18.21 -13.86 9.68
N THR A 190 -19.10 -14.56 10.38
CA THR A 190 -19.23 -16.02 10.27
C THR A 190 -20.45 -16.48 9.49
N ASP A 191 -21.39 -15.57 9.19
CA ASP A 191 -22.46 -15.84 8.24
C ASP A 191 -23.02 -14.60 7.52
N GLU A 192 -23.75 -14.87 6.43
CA GLU A 192 -24.47 -13.86 5.65
C GLU A 192 -25.62 -13.20 6.45
N GLY A 193 -26.06 -13.80 7.56
CA GLY A 193 -27.08 -13.23 8.46
C GLY A 193 -26.54 -12.05 9.28
N GLU A 194 -25.28 -12.09 9.69
CA GLU A 194 -24.56 -10.94 10.28
C GLU A 194 -24.38 -9.80 9.26
N ILE A 195 -24.26 -10.13 7.97
CA ILE A 195 -24.19 -9.14 6.87
C ILE A 195 -25.56 -8.51 6.64
N ALA A 196 -26.65 -9.29 6.67
CA ALA A 196 -28.01 -8.76 6.60
C ALA A 196 -28.32 -7.83 7.79
N ALA A 197 -27.81 -8.14 8.99
CA ALA A 197 -27.90 -7.27 10.16
C ALA A 197 -27.10 -5.96 9.96
N LEU A 198 -25.90 -6.02 9.35
CA LEU A 198 -25.15 -4.83 8.95
C LEU A 198 -25.88 -4.00 7.89
N GLN A 199 -26.50 -4.64 6.88
CA GLN A 199 -27.31 -3.96 5.87
C GLN A 199 -28.55 -3.28 6.47
N HIS A 200 -29.18 -3.88 7.48
CA HIS A 200 -30.32 -3.28 8.20
C HIS A 200 -29.92 -2.10 9.09
N VAL A 201 -28.72 -2.15 9.69
CA VAL A 201 -28.16 -1.03 10.46
C VAL A 201 -27.72 0.12 9.54
N ILE A 202 -27.23 -0.18 8.34
CA ILE A 202 -26.82 0.82 7.34
C ILE A 202 -28.05 1.46 6.66
N SER A 203 -29.11 0.70 6.37
CA SER A 203 -30.34 1.23 5.74
C SER A 203 -31.27 1.97 6.72
N GLY A 204 -31.20 1.66 8.02
CA GLY A 204 -31.94 2.38 9.07
C GLY A 204 -31.35 3.73 9.50
N LEU A 205 -30.24 4.16 8.87
CA LEU A 205 -29.53 5.42 9.14
C LEU A 205 -29.64 6.44 7.97
N ALA A 206 -30.46 6.14 6.95
CA ALA A 206 -30.82 7.05 5.87
C ALA A 206 -32.10 7.82 6.19
#